data_AF-A0A536UN19-F1
#
_entry.id   AF-A0A536UN19-F1
#
_cell.length_a   1.000
_cell.length_b   1.000
_cell.length_c   1.000
_cell.angle_alpha   90.00
_cell.angle_beta   90.00
_cell.angle_gamma   90.00
#
_symmetry.space_group_name_H-M   'P 1'
#
loop_
_entity.id
_entity.type
_entity.pdbx_description
1 polymer ?
#
loop_
_entity_poly.entity_id
_entity_poly.type
_entity_poly.pdbx_seq_one_letter_code
_entity_poly.pdbx_strand_id
1 'polypeptide(L)'
;DTMRYSKPEIERIAHVAFQAARKRSKRVTSVDKANVLETFQFWKDVVTEVHQQYPDVELDHMYVDNAAMQLVKAPKKFDVIVTGNMFGDILSDEAAMLTGSIGMLPSASLNAQNKGLYEPSHGSAPDIAGKGIANPLATILSAAMMLRFSLNQPQAAARIESAVQSVLAQGLRTADIWSEGTKKVSTREMGDAVVATITKTTITKS
;
A
#
# COMPACT_ATOMS: atom_id res chain seq x y z
N ASP A 1 12.79 18.83 -17.43
CA ASP A 1 12.03 18.85 -16.16
C ASP A 1 12.86 19.44 -15.03
N THR A 2 12.22 19.91 -13.96
CA THR A 2 12.88 20.45 -12.75
C THR A 2 12.36 19.71 -11.52
N MET A 3 13.25 19.09 -10.75
CA MET A 3 12.91 18.44 -9.48
C MET A 3 13.10 19.43 -8.33
N ARG A 4 12.01 19.80 -7.65
CA ARG A 4 12.01 20.78 -6.56
C ARG A 4 11.24 20.25 -5.36
N TYR A 5 11.84 20.39 -4.18
CA TYR A 5 11.18 20.22 -2.89
C TYR A 5 11.51 21.40 -1.98
N SER A 6 10.59 21.74 -1.10
CA SER A 6 10.79 22.66 0.02
C SER A 6 10.87 21.91 1.34
N LYS A 7 11.52 22.50 2.34
CA LYS A 7 11.64 21.89 3.69
C LYS A 7 10.28 21.42 4.25
N PRO A 8 9.20 22.24 4.24
CA PRO A 8 7.92 21.82 4.80
C PRO A 8 7.28 20.64 4.07
N GLU A 9 7.53 20.46 2.77
CA GLU A 9 7.02 19.32 2.02
C GLU A 9 7.68 18.01 2.46
N ILE A 10 9.00 18.04 2.67
CA ILE A 10 9.79 16.87 3.10
C ILE A 10 9.50 16.56 4.57
N GLU A 11 9.43 17.56 5.44
CA GLU A 11 9.10 17.38 6.87
C GLU A 11 7.73 16.71 7.05
N ARG A 12 6.73 17.17 6.31
CA ARG A 12 5.38 16.64 6.39
C ARG A 12 5.33 15.15 6.05
N ILE A 13 5.96 14.73 4.96
CA ILE A 13 5.94 13.30 4.56
C ILE A 13 6.83 12.45 5.48
N ALA A 14 7.94 12.99 5.98
CA ALA A 14 8.79 12.31 6.96
C ALA A 14 8.01 12.03 8.26
N HIS A 15 7.28 13.01 8.79
CA HIS A 15 6.42 12.82 9.96
C HIS A 15 5.38 11.73 9.75
N VAL A 16 4.72 11.71 8.59
CA VAL A 16 3.76 10.64 8.25
C VAL A 16 4.43 9.27 8.25
N ALA A 17 5.63 9.15 7.67
CA ALA A 17 6.38 7.89 7.62
C ALA A 17 6.77 7.39 9.02
N PHE A 18 7.32 8.25 9.88
CA PHE A 18 7.70 7.86 11.25
C PHE A 18 6.47 7.49 12.11
N GLN A 19 5.36 8.23 11.97
CA GLN A 19 4.11 7.90 12.66
C GLN A 19 3.51 6.58 12.17
N ALA A 20 3.63 6.28 10.88
CA ALA A 20 3.23 4.98 10.33
C ALA A 20 4.09 3.85 10.88
N ALA A 21 5.43 4.03 10.93
CA ALA A 21 6.36 3.04 11.46
C ALA A 21 6.11 2.73 12.94
N ARG A 22 5.75 3.72 13.76
CA ARG A 22 5.36 3.53 15.18
C ARG A 22 4.19 2.56 15.38
N LYS A 23 3.30 2.44 14.39
CA LYS A 23 2.15 1.51 14.40
C LYS A 23 2.49 0.13 13.81
N ARG A 24 3.74 -0.08 13.42
CA ARG A 24 4.25 -1.28 12.75
C ARG A 24 5.50 -1.81 13.47
N SER A 25 6.58 -2.09 12.74
CA SER A 25 7.82 -2.67 13.27
C SER A 25 8.85 -1.61 13.67
N LYS A 26 8.45 -0.33 13.70
CA LYS A 26 9.29 0.81 14.10
C LYS A 26 10.58 0.95 13.28
N ARG A 27 10.50 0.73 11.97
CA ARG A 27 11.62 1.00 11.04
C ARG A 27 11.17 1.83 9.85
N VAL A 28 11.98 2.83 9.48
CA VAL A 28 11.81 3.64 8.28
C VAL A 28 13.07 3.51 7.42
N THR A 29 12.89 3.21 6.13
CA THR A 29 13.93 3.37 5.12
C THR A 29 13.64 4.61 4.29
N SER A 30 14.48 5.64 4.43
CA SER A 30 14.47 6.81 3.55
C SER A 30 15.22 6.49 2.27
N VAL A 31 14.51 6.51 1.14
CA VAL A 31 15.07 6.25 -0.17
C VAL A 31 15.34 7.54 -0.93
N ASP A 32 16.55 7.70 -1.44
CA ASP A 32 17.02 8.93 -2.08
C ASP A 32 18.03 8.67 -3.21
N LYS A 33 18.61 9.74 -3.78
CA LYS A 33 19.77 9.68 -4.68
C LYS A 33 20.78 10.78 -4.32
N ALA A 34 21.08 10.91 -3.03
CA ALA A 34 21.92 12.00 -2.50
C ALA A 34 23.37 11.96 -3.03
N ASN A 35 23.84 10.83 -3.58
CA ASN A 35 25.15 10.71 -4.20
C ASN A 35 25.28 11.42 -5.56
N VAL A 36 24.17 11.88 -6.15
CA VAL A 36 24.16 12.55 -7.47
C VAL A 36 23.31 13.82 -7.44
N LEU A 37 22.20 13.84 -6.71
CA LEU A 37 21.21 14.91 -6.75
C LEU A 37 21.23 15.73 -5.46
N GLU A 38 21.59 17.01 -5.55
CA GLU A 38 21.58 17.96 -4.41
C GLU A 38 20.21 18.03 -3.74
N THR A 39 19.12 17.99 -4.52
CA THR A 39 17.75 17.92 -4.01
C THR A 39 17.55 16.73 -3.05
N PHE A 40 18.22 15.61 -3.29
CA PHE A 40 18.16 14.45 -2.42
C PHE A 40 19.17 14.47 -1.28
N GLN A 41 20.26 15.23 -1.39
CA GLN A 41 21.06 15.58 -0.21
C GLN A 41 20.21 16.41 0.76
N PHE A 42 19.51 17.44 0.26
CA PHE A 42 18.56 18.22 1.04
C PHE A 42 17.44 17.37 1.66
N TRP A 43 16.88 16.42 0.90
CA TRP A 43 15.93 15.43 1.43
C TRP A 43 16.50 14.65 2.61
N LYS A 44 17.71 14.08 2.44
CA LYS A 44 18.37 13.29 3.47
C LYS A 44 18.60 14.10 4.75
N ASP A 45 19.05 15.35 4.62
CA ASP A 45 19.29 16.23 5.76
C ASP A 45 17.99 16.50 6.54
N VAL A 46 16.90 16.85 5.84
CA VAL A 46 15.61 17.13 6.47
C VAL A 46 15.00 15.89 7.12
N VAL A 47 15.06 14.72 6.47
CA VAL A 47 14.55 13.47 7.06
C VAL A 47 15.35 13.09 8.31
N THR A 48 16.67 13.28 8.29
CA THR A 48 17.55 13.05 9.45
C THR A 48 17.26 14.03 10.59
N GLU A 49 16.95 15.29 10.29
CA GLU A 49 16.53 16.28 11.29
C GLU A 49 15.21 15.89 11.95
N VAL A 50 14.21 15.50 11.16
CA VAL A 50 12.91 15.05 11.67
C VAL A 50 13.05 13.80 12.55
N HIS A 51 13.94 12.88 12.19
CA HIS A 51 14.19 11.64 12.95
C HIS A 51 14.57 11.88 14.41
N GLN A 52 15.22 12.99 14.74
CA GLN A 52 15.55 13.34 16.13
C GLN A 52 14.32 13.43 17.04
N GLN A 53 13.12 13.64 16.46
CA GLN A 53 11.84 13.66 17.18
C GLN A 53 11.21 12.26 17.36
N TYR A 54 11.79 11.23 16.75
CA TYR A 54 11.32 9.84 16.74
C TYR A 54 12.44 8.85 17.14
N PRO A 55 13.06 9.01 18.33
CA PRO A 55 14.20 8.17 18.74
C PRO A 55 13.84 6.69 18.95
N ASP A 56 12.54 6.36 19.03
CA ASP A 56 12.02 5.00 19.13
C ASP A 56 11.86 4.29 17.76
N VAL A 57 12.18 4.97 16.65
CA VAL A 57 12.09 4.42 15.30
C VAL A 57 13.48 4.34 14.68
N GLU A 58 13.82 3.16 14.15
CA GLU A 58 15.06 2.94 13.41
C GLU A 58 14.98 3.65 12.05
N LEU A 59 16.03 4.40 11.67
CA LEU A 59 16.14 5.06 10.37
C LEU A 59 17.33 4.52 9.60
N ASP A 60 17.08 4.02 8.39
CA ASP A 60 18.10 3.69 7.40
C ASP A 60 17.97 4.61 6.17
N HIS A 61 19.09 4.95 5.54
CA HIS A 61 19.12 5.63 4.24
C HIS A 61 19.57 4.65 3.16
N MET A 62 18.89 4.68 2.01
CA MET A 62 19.18 3.78 0.89
C MET A 62 19.06 4.52 -0.44
N TYR A 63 19.99 4.28 -1.36
CA TYR A 63 19.83 4.81 -2.70
C TYR A 63 18.76 4.07 -3.49
N VAL A 64 18.03 4.77 -4.35
CA VAL A 64 16.88 4.24 -5.11
C VAL A 64 17.22 3.00 -5.96
N ASP A 65 18.41 2.94 -6.55
CA ASP A 65 18.91 1.78 -7.29
C ASP A 65 19.11 0.57 -6.39
N ASN A 66 19.72 0.77 -5.21
CA ASN A 66 19.83 -0.29 -4.22
C ASN A 66 18.43 -0.67 -3.67
N ALA A 67 17.54 0.29 -3.46
CA ALA A 67 16.17 0.01 -3.00
C ALA A 67 15.44 -0.92 -3.98
N ALA A 68 15.51 -0.64 -5.29
CA ALA A 68 14.97 -1.51 -6.33
C ALA A 68 15.56 -2.93 -6.27
N MET A 69 16.89 -3.05 -6.27
CA MET A 69 17.55 -4.36 -6.14
C MET A 69 17.13 -5.12 -4.88
N GLN A 70 16.89 -4.42 -3.78
CA GLN A 70 16.56 -5.02 -2.50
C GLN A 70 15.08 -5.38 -2.36
N LEU A 71 14.18 -4.69 -3.07
CA LEU A 71 12.80 -5.10 -3.23
C LEU A 71 12.76 -6.49 -3.89
N VAL A 72 13.56 -6.73 -4.91
CA VAL A 72 13.65 -8.06 -5.53
C VAL A 72 14.36 -9.07 -4.62
N LYS A 73 15.52 -8.71 -4.06
CA LYS A 73 16.41 -9.65 -3.35
C LYS A 73 15.90 -10.03 -1.96
N ALA A 74 15.39 -9.07 -1.19
CA ALA A 74 15.06 -9.24 0.23
C ALA A 74 13.93 -8.29 0.68
N PRO A 75 12.73 -8.37 0.07
CA PRO A 75 11.65 -7.41 0.33
C PRO A 75 11.17 -7.40 1.79
N LYS A 76 11.28 -8.55 2.49
CA LYS A 76 10.87 -8.71 3.89
C LYS A 76 11.65 -7.86 4.90
N LYS A 77 12.75 -7.23 4.48
CA LYS A 77 13.54 -6.36 5.37
C LYS A 77 12.88 -4.99 5.60
N PHE A 78 12.02 -4.56 4.68
CA PHE A 78 11.38 -3.26 4.70
C PHE A 78 10.13 -3.27 5.58
N ASP A 79 9.92 -2.19 6.34
CA ASP A 79 8.69 -1.94 7.09
C ASP A 79 7.94 -0.75 6.49
N VAL A 80 8.53 0.45 6.58
CA VAL A 80 8.05 1.67 5.93
C VAL A 80 9.15 2.23 5.04
N ILE A 81 8.81 2.53 3.78
CA ILE A 81 9.68 3.26 2.85
C ILE A 81 9.13 4.68 2.68
N VAL A 82 10.01 5.68 2.75
CA VAL A 82 9.68 7.08 2.44
C VAL A 82 10.61 7.59 1.36
N THR A 83 10.07 8.25 0.33
CA THR A 83 10.84 8.66 -0.85
C THR A 83 10.17 9.82 -1.58
N GLY A 84 10.89 10.45 -2.51
CA GLY A 84 10.34 11.49 -3.38
C GLY A 84 9.36 10.94 -4.40
N ASN A 85 8.44 11.77 -4.89
CA ASN A 85 7.32 11.41 -5.78
C ASN A 85 7.71 10.46 -6.93
N MET A 86 8.67 10.85 -7.78
CA MET A 86 9.10 10.03 -8.93
C MET A 86 9.69 8.67 -8.53
N PHE A 87 10.43 8.60 -7.42
CA PHE A 87 10.96 7.33 -6.93
C PHE A 87 9.88 6.49 -6.25
N GLY A 88 8.91 7.13 -5.61
CA GLY A 88 7.75 6.48 -5.01
C GLY A 88 6.94 5.75 -6.05
N ASP A 89 6.62 6.42 -7.15
CA ASP A 89 5.90 5.86 -8.31
C ASP A 89 6.55 4.56 -8.81
N ILE A 90 7.85 4.62 -9.14
CA ILE A 90 8.62 3.48 -9.65
C ILE A 90 8.69 2.34 -8.62
N LEU A 91 9.05 2.64 -7.38
CA LEU A 91 9.23 1.62 -6.35
C LEU A 91 7.91 1.00 -5.89
N SER A 92 6.81 1.76 -5.92
CA SER A 92 5.49 1.22 -5.57
C SER A 92 5.01 0.23 -6.62
N ASP A 93 5.25 0.48 -7.91
CA ASP A 93 4.91 -0.44 -8.99
C ASP A 93 5.81 -1.69 -8.99
N GLU A 94 7.10 -1.52 -8.69
CA GLU A 94 8.01 -2.66 -8.51
C GLU A 94 7.56 -3.54 -7.33
N ALA A 95 7.28 -2.92 -6.17
CA ALA A 95 6.81 -3.63 -4.99
C ALA A 95 5.45 -4.31 -5.24
N ALA A 96 4.59 -3.67 -6.02
CA ALA A 96 3.30 -4.21 -6.40
C ALA A 96 3.45 -5.55 -7.15
N MET A 97 4.35 -5.60 -8.12
CA MET A 97 4.59 -6.79 -8.94
C MET A 97 5.13 -7.97 -8.11
N LEU A 98 5.92 -7.71 -7.06
CA LEU A 98 6.43 -8.76 -6.18
C LEU A 98 5.33 -9.55 -5.46
N THR A 99 4.18 -8.92 -5.22
CA THR A 99 3.04 -9.58 -4.55
C THR A 99 2.24 -10.50 -5.49
N GLY A 100 2.53 -10.45 -6.80
CA GLY A 100 1.93 -11.30 -7.82
C GLY A 100 0.61 -10.81 -8.41
N SER A 101 -0.05 -9.81 -7.83
CA SER A 101 -1.18 -9.12 -8.47
C SER A 101 -1.38 -7.70 -7.98
N ILE A 102 -1.36 -6.75 -8.92
CA ILE A 102 -1.75 -5.35 -8.69
C ILE A 102 -3.23 -5.25 -8.26
N GLY A 103 -4.07 -6.21 -8.67
CA GLY A 103 -5.49 -6.31 -8.31
C GLY A 103 -5.76 -6.52 -6.82
N MET A 104 -4.72 -6.72 -6.01
CA MET A 104 -4.80 -6.90 -4.56
C MET A 104 -4.36 -5.67 -3.75
N LEU A 105 -3.87 -4.62 -4.40
CA LEU A 105 -3.16 -3.55 -3.71
C LEU A 105 -4.06 -2.33 -3.49
N PRO A 106 -4.37 -2.00 -2.23
CA PRO A 106 -5.06 -0.77 -1.90
C PRO A 106 -4.08 0.39 -1.77
N SER A 107 -4.57 1.62 -1.96
CA SER A 107 -3.79 2.84 -1.75
C SER A 107 -4.59 3.91 -1.01
N ALA A 108 -3.87 4.85 -0.38
CA ALA A 108 -4.44 6.00 0.28
C ALA A 108 -3.55 7.23 0.11
N SER A 109 -4.16 8.33 -0.33
CA SER A 109 -3.55 9.65 -0.42
C SER A 109 -4.14 10.55 0.66
N LEU A 110 -3.37 10.83 1.71
CA LEU A 110 -3.83 11.53 2.90
C LEU A 110 -3.36 13.00 2.93
N ASN A 111 -4.23 13.90 3.36
CA ASN A 111 -3.83 15.25 3.73
C ASN A 111 -3.41 15.33 5.21
N ALA A 112 -2.93 16.51 5.66
CA ALA A 112 -2.45 16.72 7.02
C ALA A 112 -3.51 16.52 8.12
N GLN A 113 -4.80 16.55 7.78
CA GLN A 113 -5.92 16.32 8.69
C GLN A 113 -6.48 14.89 8.57
N ASN A 114 -5.72 13.97 7.98
CA ASN A 114 -6.12 12.58 7.72
C ASN A 114 -7.40 12.45 6.89
N LYS A 115 -7.78 13.47 6.11
CA LYS A 115 -8.77 13.30 5.04
C LYS A 115 -8.06 12.67 3.85
N GLY A 116 -8.63 11.60 3.32
CA GLY A 116 -7.97 10.77 2.31
C GLY A 116 -8.79 10.58 1.04
N LEU A 117 -8.08 10.45 -0.07
CA LEU A 117 -8.55 9.72 -1.26
C LEU A 117 -8.09 8.27 -1.13
N TYR A 118 -9.01 7.32 -1.32
CA TYR A 118 -8.74 5.90 -1.21
C TYR A 118 -9.13 5.21 -2.50
N GLU A 119 -8.19 4.53 -3.13
CA GLU A 119 -8.38 3.94 -4.44
C GLU A 119 -7.58 2.64 -4.57
N PRO A 120 -8.01 1.68 -5.42
CA PRO A 120 -7.15 0.56 -5.77
C PRO A 120 -5.95 1.04 -6.60
N SER A 121 -4.80 0.37 -6.48
CA SER A 121 -3.63 0.70 -7.31
C SER A 121 -3.78 0.28 -8.78
N HIS A 122 -4.73 -0.60 -9.10
CA HIS A 122 -4.95 -1.05 -10.48
C HIS A 122 -5.64 0.03 -11.33
N GLY A 123 -5.33 0.05 -12.63
CA GLY A 123 -6.01 0.91 -13.60
C GLY A 123 -7.45 0.47 -13.92
N SER A 124 -8.04 1.10 -14.93
CA SER A 124 -9.45 0.90 -15.31
C SER A 124 -9.75 -0.44 -16.00
N ALA A 125 -8.74 -1.12 -16.55
CA ALA A 125 -8.87 -2.40 -17.28
C ALA A 125 -10.08 -2.43 -18.25
N PRO A 126 -10.11 -1.53 -19.27
CA PRO A 126 -11.29 -1.31 -20.11
C PRO A 126 -11.67 -2.55 -20.94
N ASP A 127 -10.71 -3.42 -21.22
CA ASP A 127 -10.87 -4.68 -21.94
C ASP A 127 -11.74 -5.70 -21.18
N ILE A 128 -11.86 -5.60 -19.86
CA ILE A 128 -12.70 -6.48 -19.02
C ILE A 128 -13.95 -5.80 -18.45
N ALA A 129 -14.17 -4.52 -18.77
CA ALA A 129 -15.35 -3.77 -18.33
C ALA A 129 -16.64 -4.48 -18.76
N GLY A 130 -17.59 -4.60 -17.83
CA GLY A 130 -18.88 -5.28 -18.07
C GLY A 130 -18.83 -6.81 -18.12
N LYS A 131 -17.65 -7.44 -18.05
CA LYS A 131 -17.52 -8.92 -18.12
C LYS A 131 -17.66 -9.61 -16.77
N GLY A 132 -17.72 -8.86 -15.66
CA GLY A 132 -17.90 -9.42 -14.31
C GLY A 132 -16.71 -10.26 -13.81
N ILE A 133 -15.49 -10.00 -14.31
CA ILE A 133 -14.27 -10.76 -13.97
C ILE A 133 -13.18 -9.92 -13.28
N ALA A 134 -13.44 -8.64 -13.04
CA ALA A 134 -12.52 -7.77 -12.31
C ALA A 134 -12.34 -8.23 -10.86
N ASN A 135 -11.15 -8.02 -10.30
CA ASN A 135 -10.87 -8.30 -8.89
C ASN A 135 -11.39 -7.17 -8.00
N PRO A 136 -12.37 -7.39 -7.11
CA PRO A 136 -12.88 -6.32 -6.25
C PRO A 136 -12.02 -6.08 -5.00
N LEU A 137 -11.03 -6.94 -4.73
CA LEU A 137 -10.37 -6.99 -3.42
C LEU A 137 -9.53 -5.75 -3.14
N ALA A 138 -8.81 -5.18 -4.11
CA ALA A 138 -8.09 -3.92 -3.91
C ALA A 138 -9.01 -2.79 -3.45
N THR A 139 -10.15 -2.56 -4.13
CA THR A 139 -11.11 -1.51 -3.74
C THR A 139 -11.73 -1.77 -2.36
N ILE A 140 -12.03 -3.03 -2.04
CA ILE A 140 -12.52 -3.42 -0.70
C ILE A 140 -11.47 -3.12 0.37
N LEU A 141 -10.20 -3.44 0.11
CA LEU A 141 -9.10 -3.14 1.03
C LEU A 141 -8.82 -1.62 1.12
N SER A 142 -9.05 -0.84 0.06
CA SER A 142 -8.99 0.63 0.11
C SER A 142 -10.08 1.19 1.02
N ALA A 143 -11.27 0.58 1.05
CA ALA A 143 -12.30 0.93 2.05
C ALA A 143 -11.88 0.57 3.48
N ALA A 144 -11.13 -0.52 3.68
CA ALA A 144 -10.53 -0.83 4.99
C ALA A 144 -9.50 0.24 5.41
N MET A 145 -8.67 0.71 4.48
CA MET A 145 -7.77 1.85 4.72
C MET A 145 -8.55 3.12 5.11
N MET A 146 -9.66 3.41 4.43
CA MET A 146 -10.53 4.54 4.76
C MET A 146 -11.07 4.48 6.19
N LEU A 147 -11.58 3.31 6.58
CA LEU A 147 -12.05 3.07 7.96
C LEU A 147 -10.94 3.30 8.97
N ARG A 148 -9.72 2.83 8.67
CA ARG A 148 -8.57 2.92 9.57
C ARG A 148 -8.02 4.33 9.70
N PHE A 149 -7.80 5.04 8.60
CA PHE A 149 -7.04 6.29 8.57
C PHE A 149 -7.91 7.54 8.68
N SER A 150 -9.06 7.60 8.01
CA SER A 150 -9.93 8.79 8.05
C SER A 150 -11.08 8.69 9.04
N LEU A 151 -11.62 7.49 9.27
CA LEU A 151 -12.83 7.32 10.09
C LEU A 151 -12.56 6.82 11.51
N ASN A 152 -11.29 6.55 11.85
CA ASN A 152 -10.87 6.06 13.16
C ASN A 152 -11.65 4.81 13.62
N GLN A 153 -11.93 3.87 12.71
CA GLN A 153 -12.59 2.59 12.95
C GLN A 153 -11.66 1.39 12.69
N PRO A 154 -10.56 1.24 13.45
CA PRO A 154 -9.56 0.20 13.20
C PRO A 154 -10.11 -1.22 13.35
N GLN A 155 -11.12 -1.42 14.21
CA GLN A 155 -11.77 -2.74 14.37
C GLN A 155 -12.59 -3.12 13.14
N ALA A 156 -13.29 -2.16 12.52
CA ALA A 156 -14.05 -2.39 11.29
C ALA A 156 -13.11 -2.69 10.12
N ALA A 157 -12.01 -1.95 9.99
CA ALA A 157 -10.96 -2.22 9.01
C ALA A 157 -10.40 -3.64 9.16
N ALA A 158 -10.03 -4.05 10.38
CA ALA A 158 -9.51 -5.37 10.67
C ALA A 158 -10.49 -6.50 10.32
N ARG A 159 -11.80 -6.27 10.49
CA ARG A 159 -12.83 -7.24 10.06
C ARG A 159 -12.85 -7.44 8.55
N ILE A 160 -12.71 -6.37 7.76
CA ILE A 160 -12.64 -6.47 6.29
C ILE A 160 -11.36 -7.20 5.88
N GLU A 161 -10.20 -6.79 6.41
CA GLU A 161 -8.90 -7.41 6.14
C GLU A 161 -8.91 -8.92 6.45
N SER A 162 -9.44 -9.30 7.61
CA SER A 162 -9.56 -10.71 8.03
C SER A 162 -10.53 -11.49 7.14
N ALA A 163 -11.61 -10.86 6.66
CA ALA A 163 -12.56 -11.50 5.76
C ALA A 163 -11.93 -11.77 4.39
N VAL A 164 -11.20 -10.81 3.82
CA VAL A 164 -10.44 -11.00 2.57
C VAL A 164 -9.43 -12.13 2.73
N GLN A 165 -8.66 -12.14 3.83
CA GLN A 165 -7.69 -13.21 4.11
C GLN A 165 -8.36 -14.59 4.19
N SER A 166 -9.51 -14.68 4.86
CA SER A 166 -10.26 -15.93 5.02
C SER A 166 -10.85 -16.43 3.69
N VAL A 167 -11.36 -15.54 2.84
CA VAL A 167 -11.86 -15.89 1.50
C VAL A 167 -10.72 -16.40 0.62
N LEU A 168 -9.55 -15.77 0.67
CA LEU A 168 -8.37 -16.25 -0.05
C LEU A 168 -7.87 -17.60 0.48
N ALA A 169 -7.96 -17.83 1.80
CA ALA A 169 -7.60 -19.11 2.41
C ALA A 169 -8.54 -20.27 1.99
N GLN A 170 -9.79 -19.97 1.64
CA GLN A 170 -10.73 -20.93 1.05
C GLN A 170 -10.43 -21.28 -0.42
N GLY A 171 -9.40 -20.67 -1.01
CA GLY A 171 -8.96 -20.94 -2.39
C GLY A 171 -9.77 -20.23 -3.47
N LEU A 172 -10.61 -19.25 -3.13
CA LEU A 172 -11.35 -18.44 -4.12
C LEU A 172 -10.39 -17.44 -4.78
N ARG A 173 -10.43 -17.35 -6.12
CA ARG A 173 -9.57 -16.45 -6.90
C ARG A 173 -10.35 -15.82 -8.06
N THR A 174 -10.20 -14.51 -8.27
CA THR A 174 -10.60 -13.85 -9.52
C THR A 174 -9.60 -14.15 -10.62
N ALA A 175 -9.89 -13.75 -11.87
CA ALA A 175 -9.14 -14.16 -13.04
C ALA A 175 -7.64 -13.80 -13.00
N ASP A 176 -7.29 -12.66 -12.38
CA ASP A 176 -5.94 -12.11 -12.26
C ASP A 176 -5.05 -12.86 -11.25
N ILE A 177 -5.63 -13.46 -10.22
CA ILE A 177 -4.91 -14.19 -9.15
C ILE A 177 -5.18 -15.70 -9.19
N TRP A 178 -5.84 -16.18 -10.25
CA TRP A 178 -6.14 -17.59 -10.39
C TRP A 178 -4.88 -18.41 -10.69
N SER A 179 -4.79 -19.56 -10.03
CA SER A 179 -3.74 -20.55 -10.24
C SER A 179 -4.33 -21.96 -10.15
N GLU A 180 -3.62 -22.94 -10.71
CA GLU A 180 -4.03 -24.34 -10.64
C GLU A 180 -4.24 -24.78 -9.18
N GLY A 181 -5.30 -25.55 -8.92
CA GLY A 181 -5.71 -25.93 -7.56
C GLY A 181 -6.57 -24.90 -6.82
N THR A 182 -6.83 -23.72 -7.40
CA THR A 182 -7.75 -22.71 -6.83
C THR A 182 -9.08 -22.65 -7.58
N LYS A 183 -10.12 -22.14 -6.91
CA LYS A 183 -11.47 -21.97 -7.48
C LYS A 183 -11.60 -20.58 -8.11
N LYS A 184 -11.69 -20.54 -9.44
CA LYS A 184 -11.98 -19.31 -10.18
C LYS A 184 -13.42 -18.84 -9.90
N VAL A 185 -13.59 -17.56 -9.58
CA VAL A 185 -14.88 -16.91 -9.29
C VAL A 185 -15.01 -15.58 -10.01
N SER A 186 -16.25 -15.13 -10.23
CA SER A 186 -16.56 -13.80 -10.76
C SER A 186 -16.36 -12.68 -9.73
N THR A 187 -16.38 -11.42 -10.18
CA THR A 187 -16.34 -10.24 -9.31
C THR A 187 -17.44 -10.29 -8.23
N ARG A 188 -18.66 -10.64 -8.64
CA ARG A 188 -19.81 -10.70 -7.73
C ARG A 188 -19.64 -11.82 -6.71
N GLU A 189 -19.25 -13.01 -7.15
CA GLU A 189 -19.03 -14.15 -6.25
C GLU A 189 -17.91 -13.89 -5.24
N MET A 190 -16.85 -13.18 -5.64
CA MET A 190 -15.80 -12.75 -4.71
C MET A 190 -16.33 -11.75 -3.67
N GLY A 191 -17.09 -10.73 -4.12
CA GLY A 191 -17.72 -9.76 -3.23
C GLY A 191 -18.70 -10.41 -2.25
N ASP A 192 -19.56 -11.30 -2.74
CA ASP A 192 -20.52 -12.06 -1.93
C ASP A 192 -19.80 -12.92 -0.88
N ALA A 193 -18.68 -13.57 -1.25
CA ALA A 193 -17.88 -14.36 -0.31
C ALA A 193 -17.28 -13.50 0.82
N VAL A 194 -16.82 -12.28 0.50
CA VAL A 194 -16.31 -11.34 1.50
C VAL A 194 -17.43 -10.91 2.45
N VAL A 195 -18.59 -10.51 1.92
CA VAL A 195 -19.73 -10.09 2.75
C VAL A 195 -20.23 -11.25 3.62
N ALA A 196 -20.32 -12.46 3.08
CA ALA A 196 -20.70 -13.66 3.83
C ALA A 196 -19.75 -13.91 5.01
N THR A 197 -18.44 -13.72 4.80
CA THR A 197 -17.43 -13.88 5.85
C THR A 197 -17.55 -12.78 6.92
N ILE A 198 -17.85 -11.53 6.54
CA ILE A 198 -18.04 -10.41 7.48
C ILE A 198 -19.29 -10.60 8.34
N THR A 199 -20.37 -11.08 7.74
CA THR A 199 -21.71 -11.22 8.36
C THR A 199 -21.94 -12.57 9.01
N LYS A 200 -21.05 -13.55 8.78
CA LYS A 200 -21.22 -14.96 9.17
C LYS A 200 -22.52 -15.57 8.63
N THR A 201 -22.99 -15.09 7.47
CA THR A 201 -24.26 -15.49 6.86
C THR A 201 -24.03 -15.97 5.42
N THR A 202 -24.70 -17.04 5.01
CA THR A 202 -24.64 -17.51 3.62
C THR A 202 -25.46 -16.59 2.72
N ILE A 203 -24.83 -15.95 1.74
CA ILE A 203 -25.54 -15.16 0.72
C ILE A 203 -26.05 -16.09 -0.37
N THR A 204 -27.37 -16.28 -0.43
CA THR A 204 -28.03 -16.99 -1.53
C THR A 204 -28.16 -16.05 -2.73
N LYS A 205 -27.77 -16.53 -3.93
CA LYS A 205 -27.93 -15.79 -5.18
C LYS A 205 -29.40 -15.42 -5.39
N SER A 206 -29.69 -14.13 -5.53
CA SER A 206 -30.95 -13.58 -6.04
C SER A 206 -31.03 -13.73 -7.55
#